data_AF-A0A2K8T630-F1
#
_entry.id   AF-A0A2K8T630-F1
#
_cell.length_a   1.000
_cell.length_b   1.000
_cell.length_c   1.000
_cell.angle_alpha   90.00
_cell.angle_beta   90.00
_cell.angle_gamma   90.00
#
_symmetry.space_group_name_H-M   'P 1'
#
loop_
_entity.id
_entity.type
_entity.pdbx_description
1 polymer ?
#
loop_
_entity_poly.entity_id
_entity_poly.type
_entity_poly.pdbx_seq_one_letter_code
_entity_poly.pdbx_strand_id
1 'polypeptide(L)' 'MSQEKQERIKACLQELATLLYSEADKSQLIDLEGIEKTVRSQILELVSPEIALFLLKKKQEQK' A
#
# COMPACT_ATOMS: atom_id res chain seq x y z
N MET A 1 -11.90 -6.29 14.27
CA MET A 1 -11.84 -4.89 13.79
C MET A 1 -13.25 -4.34 13.80
N SER A 2 -13.46 -3.10 14.27
CA SER A 2 -14.79 -2.46 14.18
C SER A 2 -15.07 -2.04 12.74
N GLN A 3 -16.36 -1.91 12.39
CA GLN A 3 -16.80 -1.45 11.08
C GLN A 3 -16.19 -0.09 10.71
N GLU A 4 -16.22 0.88 11.65
CA GLU A 4 -15.58 2.18 11.47
C GLU A 4 -14.09 2.07 11.10
N LYS A 5 -13.34 1.18 11.77
CA LYS A 5 -11.92 0.98 11.44
C LYS A 5 -11.75 0.37 10.05
N GLN A 6 -12.63 -0.53 9.62
CA GLN A 6 -12.59 -1.10 8.28
C GLN A 6 -12.88 -0.05 7.20
N GLU A 7 -13.85 0.83 7.42
CA GLU A 7 -14.17 1.91 6.48
C GLU A 7 -13.03 2.92 6.37
N ARG A 8 -12.40 3.28 7.49
CA ARG A 8 -11.22 4.14 7.49
C ARG A 8 -10.05 3.51 6.73
N ILE A 9 -9.80 2.20 6.93
CA ILE A 9 -8.78 1.48 6.17
C ILE A 9 -9.09 1.53 4.67
N LYS A 10 -10.34 1.29 4.26
CA LYS A 10 -10.75 1.36 2.84
C LYS A 10 -10.53 2.76 2.25
N ALA A 11 -10.87 3.81 2.99
CA ALA A 11 -10.64 5.19 2.55
C ALA A 11 -9.14 5.47 2.34
N CYS A 12 -8.29 5.09 3.30
CA CYS A 12 -6.83 5.21 3.16
C CYS A 12 -6.29 4.42 1.96
N LEU A 13 -6.82 3.22 1.72
CA LEU A 13 -6.42 2.39 0.58
C LEU A 13 -6.84 3.02 -0.76
N GLN A 14 -8.00 3.68 -0.84
CA GLN A 14 -8.39 4.38 -2.06
C GLN A 14 -7.50 5.58 -2.37
N GLU A 15 -7.16 6.37 -1.34
CA GLU A 15 -6.24 7.49 -1.49
C GLU A 15 -4.86 7.01 -1.94
N LEU A 16 -4.32 5.98 -1.26
CA LEU A 16 -3.05 5.35 -1.62
C LEU A 16 -3.08 4.79 -3.04
N ALA A 17 -4.13 4.07 -3.43
CA ALA A 17 -4.27 3.51 -4.77
C ALA A 17 -4.29 4.61 -5.85
N THR A 18 -4.90 5.76 -5.56
CA THR A 18 -4.93 6.90 -6.50
C THR A 18 -3.53 7.46 -6.74
N LEU A 19 -2.74 7.62 -5.67
CA LEU A 19 -1.35 8.07 -5.74
C LEU A 19 -0.45 7.06 -6.46
N LEU A 20 -0.57 5.78 -6.12
CA LEU A 20 0.22 4.73 -6.77
C LEU A 20 -0.14 4.58 -8.25
N TYR A 21 -1.42 4.76 -8.58
CA TYR A 21 -1.84 4.79 -9.97
C TYR A 21 -1.21 5.97 -10.71
N SER A 22 -1.19 7.19 -10.18
CA SER A 22 -0.61 8.34 -10.91
C SER A 22 0.87 8.15 -11.26
N GLU A 23 1.63 7.48 -10.40
CA GLU A 23 3.06 7.19 -10.61
C GLU A 23 3.32 5.91 -11.42
N ALA A 24 2.30 5.06 -11.64
CA ALA A 24 2.47 3.79 -12.36
C ALA A 24 2.67 3.99 -13.87
N ASP A 25 3.57 3.21 -14.46
CA ASP A 25 3.71 3.11 -15.92
C ASP A 25 2.45 2.46 -16.52
N LYS A 26 1.68 3.27 -17.25
CA LYS A 26 0.42 2.85 -17.89
C LYS A 26 0.62 1.76 -18.92
N SER A 27 1.81 1.65 -19.51
CA SER A 27 2.13 0.58 -20.46
C SER A 27 2.09 -0.81 -19.81
N GLN A 28 2.24 -0.88 -18.48
CA GLN A 28 2.19 -2.12 -17.72
C GLN A 28 0.77 -2.45 -17.20
N LEU A 29 -0.23 -1.58 -17.39
CA LEU A 29 -1.59 -1.77 -16.84
C LEU A 29 -2.59 -2.31 -17.88
N ILE A 30 -2.11 -3.13 -18.82
CA ILE A 30 -2.90 -3.60 -19.97
C ILE A 30 -3.58 -4.93 -19.67
N ASP A 31 -2.86 -5.84 -19.02
CA ASP A 31 -3.33 -7.17 -18.67
C ASP A 31 -3.17 -7.46 -17.18
N LEU A 32 -3.71 -8.59 -16.74
CA LEU A 32 -3.67 -8.98 -15.33
C LEU A 32 -2.23 -9.21 -14.83
N GLU A 33 -1.32 -9.67 -15.69
CA GLU A 33 0.07 -9.92 -15.31
C GLU A 33 0.81 -8.62 -15.04
N GLY A 34 0.68 -7.63 -15.94
CA GLY A 34 1.28 -6.32 -15.79
C GLY A 34 0.70 -5.54 -14.60
N ILE A 35 -0.61 -5.62 -14.38
CA ILE A 35 -1.26 -5.04 -13.20
C ILE A 35 -0.68 -5.66 -11.92
N GLU A 36 -0.60 -7.01 -11.86
CA GLU A 36 -0.06 -7.72 -10.70
C GLU A 36 1.39 -7.33 -10.40
N LYS A 37 2.25 -7.34 -11.43
CA LYS A 37 3.67 -6.95 -11.32
C LYS A 37 3.83 -5.52 -10.84
N THR A 38 3.03 -4.60 -11.37
CA THR A 38 3.06 -3.18 -11.00
C THR A 38 2.67 -3.00 -9.54
N VAL A 39 1.53 -3.57 -9.14
CA VAL A 39 1.04 -3.50 -7.75
C VAL A 39 2.06 -4.12 -6.80
N ARG A 40 2.58 -5.32 -7.11
CA ARG A 40 3.56 -6.00 -6.26
C ARG A 40 4.82 -5.17 -6.07
N SER A 41 5.36 -4.58 -7.13
CA SER A 41 6.58 -3.78 -7.08
C SER A 41 6.37 -2.53 -6.21
N GLN A 42 5.27 -1.81 -6.43
CA GLN A 42 4.91 -0.62 -5.62
C GLN A 42 4.72 -0.96 -4.13
N ILE A 43 4.09 -2.10 -3.82
CA ILE A 43 3.91 -2.55 -2.44
C ILE A 43 5.26 -2.88 -1.79
N LEU A 44 6.16 -3.56 -2.49
CA LEU A 44 7.47 -3.93 -1.97
C LEU A 44 8.38 -2.72 -1.76
N GLU A 45 8.37 -1.78 -2.69
CA GLU A 45 9.29 -0.63 -2.68
C GLU A 45 8.81 0.53 -1.81
N LEU A 46 7.50 0.82 -1.81
CA LEU A 46 6.97 2.05 -1.22
C LEU A 46 6.13 1.81 0.05
N VAL A 47 5.34 0.73 0.09
CA VAL A 47 4.34 0.55 1.16
C VAL A 47 4.86 -0.31 2.31
N SER A 48 5.44 -1.46 1.99
CA SER A 48 5.91 -2.44 2.98
C SER A 48 6.98 -1.88 3.91
N PRO A 49 7.98 -1.09 3.44
CA PRO A 49 8.99 -0.49 4.31
C PRO A 49 8.38 0.44 5.36
N GLU A 50 7.42 1.29 4.98
CA GLU A 50 6.76 2.23 5.90
C GLU A 50 5.97 1.50 7.00
N ILE A 51 5.26 0.43 6.63
CA ILE A 51 4.55 -0.42 7.60
C ILE A 51 5.55 -1.10 8.54
N ALA A 52 6.64 -1.66 8.00
CA ALA A 52 7.66 -2.33 8.80
C ALA A 52 8.34 -1.36 9.78
N LEU A 53 8.69 -0.15 9.33
CA LEU A 53 9.27 0.90 10.17
C LEU A 53 8.32 1.34 11.27
N PHE A 54 7.02 1.53 10.96
CA PHE A 54 6.02 1.84 11.97
C PHE A 54 5.96 0.77 13.07
N LEU A 55 5.90 -0.50 12.68
CA LEU A 55 5.86 -1.62 13.64
C LEU A 55 7.15 -1.73 14.46
N LEU A 56 8.31 -1.48 13.85
CA LEU A 56 9.59 -1.47 14.54
C LEU A 56 9.64 -0.38 15.62
N LYS A 57 9.18 0.84 15.32
CA LYS A 57 9.08 1.93 16.30
C LYS A 57 8.16 1.56 17.45
N LYS A 58 6.99 0.97 17.16
CA LYS A 58 6.06 0.49 18.20
C LYS A 58 6.63 -0.60 19.09
N LYS A 59 7.48 -1.49 18.54
CA LYS A 59 8.21 -2.48 19.33
C LYS A 59 9.26 -1.84 20.24
N GLN A 60 9.91 -0.76 19.82
CA GLN A 60 10.92 -0.05 20.63
C GLN A 60 10.28 0.72 21.78
N GLU A 61 9.11 1.35 21.57
CA GLU A 61 8.35 2.06 22.62
C GLU A 61 7.86 1.13 23.76
N GLN A 62 7.78 -0.18 23.49
CA GLN A 62 7.32 -1.19 24.46
C GLN A 62 8.46 -1.81 25.28
N LYS A 63 9.72 -1.39 25.04
CA LYS A 63 10.89 -1.81 25.81
C LYS A 63 11.27 -0.74 26.83
#